data_AF-A0AAU9XHV6-F1
#
_entry.id   AF-A0AAU9XHV6-F1
#
_cell.length_a   1.000
_cell.length_b   1.000
_cell.length_c   1.000
_cell.angle_alpha   90.00
_cell.angle_beta   90.00
_cell.angle_gamma   90.00
#
_symmetry.space_group_name_H-M   'P 1'
#
loop_
_entity.id
_entity.type
_entity.pdbx_description
1 polymer ?
#
loop_
_entity_poly.entity_id
_entity_poly.type
_entity_poly.pdbx_seq_one_letter_code
_entity_poly.pdbx_strand_id
1 'polypeptide(L)'
;MPVKMAAFKSMAKQLQPFLAIFQSDNPLLPFMASTLQEMIVGLMKRYVKAGVLQKATSAVKLLKLDLSDVKNFLEIKKVDIGLVAVDKLKKLQADKKIYQFKSEFQSFLTTIVGKLFEKTPIAYTLARNLTCLDPNLIVTDKEGCCAKFNVVLSKLVKCSRLNIRDCDPLVLQYSEFLDLAIKAEKSAFEEFNFKVDRLDIFLQKQIGSVSSLSKLWDLLRELLILSNPSQATVESFSVNWQVMIKNSKEKTFVARCTIHDHIQSIGGLVQLVVYKELHVVASAGRQRYSAYLEEQKKEQQQAFQNRKRKIVFEEKAEFEEKEKRLASEISALQLDVDSLAKEAEEKSKLVLVTKSNALRKAAKGKERALKKIKDELRELAKKSASL
;
A
#
# COMPACT_ATOMS: atom_id res chain seq x y z
N MET A 1 15.13 -17.22 27.41
CA MET A 1 13.89 -17.28 26.62
C MET A 1 12.67 -16.67 27.34
N PRO A 2 12.21 -17.18 28.51
CA PRO A 2 10.91 -16.77 29.07
C PRO A 2 10.85 -15.32 29.59
N VAL A 3 11.97 -14.76 30.07
CA VAL A 3 12.10 -13.35 30.48
C VAL A 3 12.04 -12.42 29.27
N LYS A 4 12.85 -12.70 28.23
CA LYS A 4 12.86 -11.90 26.99
C LYS A 4 11.44 -11.85 26.40
N MET A 5 10.80 -13.00 26.25
CA MET A 5 9.43 -13.09 25.70
C MET A 5 8.40 -12.31 26.53
N ALA A 6 8.51 -12.31 27.86
CA ALA A 6 7.63 -11.51 28.72
C ALA A 6 7.84 -9.99 28.52
N ALA A 7 9.08 -9.53 28.40
CA ALA A 7 9.40 -8.12 28.13
C ALA A 7 8.89 -7.69 26.74
N PHE A 8 9.13 -8.53 25.71
CA PHE A 8 8.59 -8.30 24.36
C PHE A 8 7.06 -8.24 24.36
N LYS A 9 6.39 -9.16 25.07
CA LYS A 9 4.91 -9.16 25.19
C LYS A 9 4.40 -7.87 25.84
N SER A 10 5.10 -7.33 26.84
CA SER A 10 4.73 -6.05 27.46
C SER A 10 4.80 -4.89 26.47
N MET A 11 5.85 -4.84 25.65
CA MET A 11 6.01 -3.82 24.61
C MET A 11 4.99 -3.99 23.48
N ALA A 12 4.76 -5.21 23.00
CA ALA A 12 3.78 -5.49 21.95
C ALA A 12 2.38 -5.02 22.35
N LYS A 13 1.98 -5.20 23.62
CA LYS A 13 0.72 -4.68 24.17
C LYS A 13 0.61 -3.16 24.14
N GLN A 14 1.71 -2.41 24.12
CA GLN A 14 1.69 -0.95 23.97
C GLN A 14 1.60 -0.51 22.51
N LEU A 15 2.19 -1.26 21.58
CA LEU A 15 2.17 -0.95 20.15
C LEU A 15 0.86 -1.40 19.46
N GLN A 16 0.27 -2.51 19.90
CA GLN A 16 -0.88 -3.13 19.26
C GLN A 16 -2.13 -2.23 19.18
N PRO A 17 -2.51 -1.45 20.22
CA PRO A 17 -3.70 -0.60 20.12
C PRO A 17 -3.59 0.45 19.02
N PHE A 18 -2.41 1.04 18.84
CA PHE A 18 -2.14 1.96 17.74
C PHE A 18 -2.35 1.26 16.40
N LEU A 19 -1.73 0.09 16.21
CA LEU A 19 -1.88 -0.66 14.96
C LEU A 19 -3.34 -1.02 14.67
N ALA A 20 -4.11 -1.44 15.67
CA ALA A 20 -5.51 -1.83 15.49
C ALA A 20 -6.39 -0.64 15.07
N ILE A 21 -6.22 0.52 15.70
CA ILE A 21 -7.02 1.73 15.41
C ILE A 21 -6.76 2.23 13.99
N PHE A 22 -5.49 2.34 13.61
CA PHE A 22 -5.07 2.93 12.33
C PHE A 22 -5.05 1.93 11.16
N GLN A 23 -5.59 0.72 11.37
CA GLN A 23 -5.85 -0.29 10.33
C GLN A 23 -7.32 -0.34 9.88
N SER A 24 -8.09 0.72 10.18
CA SER A 24 -9.49 0.87 9.76
C SER A 24 -9.61 1.73 8.50
N ASP A 25 -10.77 1.66 7.84
CA ASP A 25 -11.11 2.49 6.67
C ASP A 25 -11.54 3.92 7.06
N ASN A 26 -11.39 4.29 8.33
CA ASN A 26 -11.73 5.61 8.83
C ASN A 26 -10.62 6.64 8.49
N PRO A 27 -10.96 7.90 8.19
CA PRO A 27 -10.00 8.94 7.86
C PRO A 27 -9.28 9.46 9.12
N LEU A 28 -8.35 8.66 9.64
CA LEU A 28 -7.74 8.86 10.96
C LEU A 28 -6.43 9.66 10.97
N LEU A 29 -5.90 10.09 9.81
CA LEU A 29 -4.65 10.87 9.78
C LEU A 29 -4.63 12.10 10.71
N PRO A 30 -5.74 12.86 10.90
CA PRO A 30 -5.77 13.96 11.86
C PRO A 30 -5.37 13.58 13.28
N PHE A 31 -5.65 12.33 13.70
CA PHE A 31 -5.34 11.81 15.03
C PHE A 31 -4.01 11.03 15.09
N MET A 32 -3.37 10.81 13.94
CA MET A 32 -2.21 9.93 13.85
C MET A 32 -0.99 10.50 14.55
N ALA A 33 -0.70 11.79 14.37
CA ALA A 33 0.48 12.42 14.95
C ALA A 33 0.41 12.49 16.49
N SER A 34 -0.75 12.84 17.05
CA SER A 34 -0.98 12.88 18.51
C SER A 34 -0.90 11.47 19.11
N THR A 35 -1.59 10.49 18.52
CA THR A 35 -1.58 9.11 19.04
C THR A 35 -0.20 8.47 18.96
N LEU A 36 0.54 8.69 17.86
CA LEU A 36 1.92 8.22 17.75
C LEU A 36 2.84 8.89 18.77
N GLN A 37 2.66 10.18 19.03
CA GLN A 37 3.45 10.91 20.03
C GLN A 37 3.24 10.31 21.42
N GLU A 38 1.99 10.05 21.81
CA GLU A 38 1.68 9.40 23.09
C GLU A 38 2.28 8.00 23.20
N MET A 39 2.16 7.20 22.15
CA MET A 39 2.73 5.85 22.09
C MET A 39 4.26 5.89 22.25
N ILE A 40 4.94 6.77 21.51
CA ILE A 40 6.41 6.89 21.58
C ILE A 40 6.85 7.40 22.95
N VAL A 41 6.17 8.41 23.51
CA VAL A 41 6.43 8.89 24.88
C VAL A 41 6.24 7.76 25.88
N GLY A 42 5.21 6.92 25.73
CA GLY A 42 4.98 5.74 26.55
C GLY A 42 6.13 4.72 26.51
N LEU A 43 6.73 4.51 25.33
CA LEU A 43 7.92 3.67 25.18
C LEU A 43 9.15 4.31 25.82
N MET A 44 9.37 5.62 25.59
CA MET A 44 10.51 6.35 26.11
C MET A 44 10.49 6.47 27.64
N LYS A 45 9.31 6.56 28.27
CA LYS A 45 9.17 6.54 29.75
C LYS A 45 9.83 5.32 30.41
N ARG A 46 10.03 4.23 29.68
CA ARG A 46 10.67 3.01 30.20
C ARG A 46 12.18 3.13 30.38
N TYR A 47 12.85 4.05 29.68
CA TYR A 47 14.31 4.16 29.68
C TYR A 47 14.88 5.58 29.67
N VAL A 48 14.06 6.62 29.45
CA VAL A 48 14.45 8.04 29.42
C VAL A 48 14.01 8.73 30.71
N LYS A 49 14.82 9.66 31.22
CA LYS A 49 14.51 10.46 32.41
C LYS A 49 13.26 11.33 32.20
N ALA A 50 12.40 11.39 33.21
CA ALA A 50 11.16 12.18 33.17
C ALA A 50 11.42 13.67 32.86
N GLY A 51 12.48 14.26 33.41
CA GLY A 51 12.83 15.67 33.16
C GLY A 51 13.28 15.97 31.73
N VAL A 52 13.68 14.96 30.94
CA VAL A 52 13.98 15.12 29.51
C VAL A 52 12.70 15.04 28.69
N LEU A 53 11.79 14.11 29.05
CA LEU A 53 10.50 13.95 28.38
C LEU A 53 9.58 15.14 28.58
N GLN A 54 9.60 15.77 29.77
CA GLN A 54 8.82 17.00 30.05
C GLN A 54 9.23 18.18 29.15
N LYS A 55 10.48 18.21 28.66
CA LYS A 55 10.95 19.25 27.73
C LYS A 55 10.42 19.04 26.30
N ALA A 56 10.02 17.82 25.96
CA ALA A 56 9.50 17.45 24.64
C ALA A 56 7.98 17.64 24.56
N THR A 57 7.53 18.89 24.67
CA THR A 57 6.09 19.23 24.68
C THR A 57 5.38 19.08 23.33
N SER A 58 6.11 18.93 22.22
CA SER A 58 5.53 18.78 20.89
C SER A 58 6.21 17.67 20.08
N ALA A 59 5.48 17.12 19.11
CA ALA A 59 5.98 16.17 18.12
C ALA A 59 7.34 16.56 17.51
N VAL A 60 7.55 17.85 17.20
CA VAL A 60 8.81 18.36 16.65
C VAL A 60 9.95 18.29 17.67
N LYS A 61 9.68 18.66 18.92
CA LYS A 61 10.67 18.59 20.00
C LYS A 61 11.01 17.14 20.35
N LEU A 62 10.02 16.24 20.29
CA LEU A 62 10.22 14.81 20.50
C LEU A 62 11.17 14.22 19.46
N LEU A 63 10.99 14.55 18.18
CA LEU A 63 11.88 14.11 17.09
C LEU A 63 13.31 14.66 17.20
N LYS A 64 13.49 15.80 17.85
CA LYS A 64 14.80 16.44 18.06
C LYS A 64 15.54 15.92 19.30
N LEU A 65 14.92 15.02 20.08
CA LEU A 65 15.62 14.41 21.22
C LEU A 65 16.74 13.51 20.70
N ASP A 66 17.96 13.79 21.15
CA ASP A 66 19.09 12.93 20.86
C ASP A 66 18.99 11.64 21.68
N LEU A 67 18.78 10.54 20.95
CA LEU A 67 18.72 9.18 21.49
C LEU A 67 20.12 8.56 21.66
N SER A 68 21.18 9.32 21.44
CA SER A 68 22.58 8.87 21.59
C SER A 68 23.18 9.28 22.94
N ASP A 69 22.61 10.30 23.59
CA ASP A 69 23.12 10.81 24.86
C ASP A 69 22.65 9.97 26.05
N VAL A 70 23.54 9.09 26.51
CA VAL A 70 23.33 8.20 27.66
C VAL A 70 23.02 8.99 28.95
N LYS A 71 23.38 10.28 29.04
CA LYS A 71 23.04 11.13 30.19
C LYS A 71 21.54 11.36 30.33
N ASN A 72 20.79 11.29 29.23
CA ASN A 72 19.33 11.43 29.23
C ASN A 72 18.60 10.17 29.66
N PHE A 73 19.31 9.04 29.78
CA PHE A 73 18.73 7.76 30.11
C PHE A 73 18.66 7.51 31.62
N LEU A 74 17.69 6.68 32.00
CA LEU A 74 17.62 6.11 33.33
C LEU A 74 18.84 5.21 33.57
N GLU A 75 19.28 5.14 34.82
CA GLU A 75 20.24 4.12 35.25
C GLU A 75 19.73 2.73 34.84
N ILE A 76 20.63 1.85 34.39
CA ILE A 76 20.28 0.51 33.90
C ILE A 76 19.44 -0.28 34.92
N LYS A 77 19.63 -0.05 36.23
CA LYS A 77 18.82 -0.67 37.30
C LYS A 77 17.35 -0.23 37.27
N LYS A 78 17.05 1.00 36.86
CA LYS A 78 15.72 1.64 36.85
C LYS A 78 14.95 1.44 35.55
N VAL A 79 15.56 0.84 34.52
CA VAL A 79 14.88 0.53 33.24
C VAL A 79 13.68 -0.40 33.49
N ASP A 80 12.53 -0.01 32.94
CA ASP A 80 11.27 -0.75 33.05
C ASP A 80 11.14 -1.81 31.94
N ILE A 81 11.35 -3.06 32.34
CA ILE A 81 11.20 -4.26 31.51
C ILE A 81 9.81 -4.93 31.65
N GLY A 82 8.93 -4.37 32.47
CA GLY A 82 7.61 -4.92 32.80
C GLY A 82 7.61 -5.90 33.98
N LEU A 83 6.55 -5.84 34.80
CA LEU A 83 6.42 -6.59 36.06
C LEU A 83 6.59 -8.11 35.89
N VAL A 84 6.00 -8.70 34.85
CA VAL A 84 6.11 -10.15 34.58
C VAL A 84 7.54 -10.56 34.24
N ALA A 85 8.28 -9.70 33.55
CA ALA A 85 9.68 -9.96 33.24
C ALA A 85 10.55 -9.82 34.51
N VAL A 86 10.26 -8.84 35.37
CA VAL A 86 10.92 -8.65 36.67
C VAL A 86 10.72 -9.86 37.59
N ASP A 87 9.49 -10.36 37.73
CA ASP A 87 9.20 -11.54 38.56
C ASP A 87 9.98 -12.78 38.08
N LYS A 88 9.98 -13.03 36.76
CA LYS A 88 10.75 -14.12 36.16
C LYS A 88 12.27 -13.93 36.31
N LEU A 89 12.74 -12.68 36.39
CA LEU A 89 14.15 -12.34 36.61
C LEU A 89 14.58 -12.55 38.06
N LYS A 90 13.74 -12.21 39.03
CA LYS A 90 14.02 -12.45 40.46
C LYS A 90 14.21 -13.93 40.76
N LYS A 91 13.48 -14.80 40.06
CA LYS A 91 13.60 -16.27 40.15
C LYS A 91 14.92 -16.82 39.60
N LEU A 92 15.71 -16.04 38.86
CA LEU A 92 16.96 -16.47 38.22
C LEU A 92 18.23 -16.14 39.01
N GLN A 93 18.14 -15.41 40.14
CA GLN A 93 19.20 -15.14 41.13
C GLN A 93 20.63 -14.86 40.60
N ALA A 94 20.76 -14.18 39.46
CA ALA A 94 22.07 -13.91 38.83
C ALA A 94 22.21 -12.44 38.42
N ASP A 95 22.62 -11.58 39.35
CA ASP A 95 22.67 -10.11 39.18
C ASP A 95 23.39 -9.63 37.92
N LYS A 96 24.50 -10.29 37.54
CA LYS A 96 25.26 -9.97 36.32
C LYS A 96 24.43 -10.20 35.04
N LYS A 97 23.60 -11.24 35.00
CA LYS A 97 22.70 -11.54 33.88
C LYS A 97 21.49 -10.58 33.85
N ILE A 98 21.03 -10.11 35.02
CA ILE A 98 19.96 -9.11 35.13
C ILE A 98 20.41 -7.78 34.51
N TYR A 99 21.61 -7.32 34.89
CA TYR A 99 22.16 -6.07 34.39
C TYR A 99 22.39 -6.11 32.88
N GLN A 100 23.01 -7.18 32.37
CA GLN A 100 23.21 -7.38 30.94
C GLN A 100 21.88 -7.36 30.17
N PHE A 101 20.85 -8.07 30.66
CA PHE A 101 19.56 -8.07 29.99
C PHE A 101 18.89 -6.69 29.98
N LYS A 102 18.96 -5.92 31.08
CA LYS A 102 18.40 -4.55 31.11
C LYS A 102 19.14 -3.61 30.16
N SER A 103 20.45 -3.75 30.02
CA SER A 103 21.25 -3.00 29.04
C SER A 103 20.88 -3.37 27.60
N GLU A 104 20.78 -4.67 27.29
CA GLU A 104 20.30 -5.15 25.98
C GLU A 104 18.89 -4.62 25.67
N PHE A 105 17.99 -4.64 26.65
CA PHE A 105 16.61 -4.16 26.48
C PHE A 105 16.53 -2.65 26.27
N GLN A 106 17.37 -1.87 26.97
CA GLN A 106 17.49 -0.44 26.75
C GLN A 106 17.97 -0.12 25.33
N SER A 107 19.05 -0.77 24.86
CA SER A 107 19.55 -0.61 23.49
C SER A 107 18.50 -0.98 22.44
N PHE A 108 17.77 -2.06 22.70
CA PHE A 108 16.65 -2.48 21.87
C PHE A 108 15.53 -1.43 21.80
N LEU A 109 15.08 -0.89 22.94
CA LEU A 109 14.06 0.18 22.97
C LEU A 109 14.54 1.44 22.25
N THR A 110 15.79 1.86 22.45
CA THR A 110 16.38 3.01 21.76
C THR A 110 16.37 2.80 20.24
N THR A 111 16.71 1.59 19.79
CA THR A 111 16.69 1.25 18.36
C THR A 111 15.27 1.31 17.79
N ILE A 112 14.26 0.80 18.52
CA ILE A 112 12.85 0.88 18.09
C ILE A 112 12.38 2.32 17.99
N VAL A 113 12.62 3.13 19.02
CA VAL A 113 12.20 4.54 19.01
C VAL A 113 12.90 5.31 17.89
N GLY A 114 14.20 5.06 17.66
CA GLY A 114 14.92 5.64 16.53
C GLY A 114 14.30 5.25 15.18
N LYS A 115 13.95 3.98 14.99
CA LYS A 115 13.25 3.52 13.78
C LYS A 115 11.85 4.12 13.64
N LEU A 116 11.14 4.31 14.74
CA LEU A 116 9.85 5.01 14.74
C LEU A 116 10.02 6.47 14.31
N PHE A 117 11.04 7.19 14.79
CA PHE A 117 11.31 8.56 14.35
C PHE A 117 11.62 8.66 12.85
N GLU A 118 12.38 7.71 12.29
CA GLU A 118 12.71 7.69 10.86
C GLU A 118 11.50 7.36 9.96
N LYS A 119 10.62 6.47 10.41
CA LYS A 119 9.59 5.84 9.54
C LYS A 119 8.17 6.33 9.78
N THR A 120 7.91 7.07 10.86
CA THR A 120 6.55 7.46 11.20
C THR A 120 6.14 8.80 10.59
N PRO A 121 4.82 8.99 10.37
CA PRO A 121 4.30 10.24 9.80
C PRO A 121 4.55 11.50 10.63
N ILE A 122 4.94 11.39 11.91
CA ILE A 122 5.30 12.53 12.77
C ILE A 122 6.43 13.38 12.15
N ALA A 123 7.32 12.75 11.37
CA ALA A 123 8.39 13.46 10.66
C ALA A 123 7.83 14.46 9.63
N TYR A 124 6.69 14.16 9.02
CA TYR A 124 6.10 14.99 7.96
C TYR A 124 5.29 16.14 8.53
N THR A 125 5.57 17.34 8.02
CA THR A 125 4.87 18.57 8.41
C THR A 125 3.36 18.48 8.16
N LEU A 126 2.92 17.87 7.07
CA LEU A 126 1.48 17.76 6.77
C LEU A 126 0.73 16.95 7.84
N ALA A 127 1.22 15.75 8.17
CA ALA A 127 0.59 14.87 9.16
C ALA A 127 0.51 15.52 10.56
N ARG A 128 1.52 16.32 10.95
CA ARG A 128 1.47 17.06 12.23
C ARG A 128 0.41 18.15 12.26
N ASN A 129 0.23 18.85 11.14
CA ASN A 129 -0.67 20.01 11.08
C ASN A 129 -2.11 19.62 10.77
N LEU A 130 -2.36 18.44 10.18
CA LEU A 130 -3.72 17.90 10.02
C LEU A 130 -4.44 17.63 11.36
N THR A 131 -3.74 17.72 12.49
CA THR A 131 -4.37 17.77 13.82
C THR A 131 -5.32 18.96 14.00
N CYS A 132 -5.30 19.95 13.10
CA CYS A 132 -6.29 21.03 13.07
C CYS A 132 -7.72 20.55 12.73
N LEU A 133 -7.88 19.31 12.25
CA LEU A 133 -9.19 18.72 11.97
C LEU A 133 -9.74 17.88 13.12
N ASP A 134 -9.00 17.77 14.22
CA ASP A 134 -9.45 17.07 15.42
C ASP A 134 -10.51 17.91 16.16
N PRO A 135 -11.75 17.42 16.31
CA PRO A 135 -12.83 18.15 16.97
C PRO A 135 -12.50 18.61 18.39
N ASN A 136 -11.75 17.80 19.15
CA ASN A 136 -11.38 18.15 20.52
C ASN A 136 -10.34 19.28 20.55
N LEU A 137 -9.39 19.28 19.61
CA LEU A 137 -8.39 20.35 19.50
C LEU A 137 -8.98 21.66 18.98
N ILE A 138 -10.00 21.58 18.12
CA ILE A 138 -10.74 22.76 17.63
C ILE A 138 -11.38 23.53 18.79
N VAL A 139 -11.99 22.83 19.74
CA VAL A 139 -12.62 23.47 20.92
C VAL A 139 -11.58 23.97 21.92
N THR A 140 -10.48 23.23 22.08
CA THR A 140 -9.45 23.54 23.08
C THR A 140 -8.51 24.67 22.66
N ASP A 141 -8.12 24.73 21.38
CA ASP A 141 -7.10 25.64 20.86
C ASP A 141 -7.44 26.13 19.44
N LYS A 142 -8.31 27.15 19.36
CA LYS A 142 -8.75 27.78 18.10
C LYS A 142 -7.57 28.37 17.32
N GLU A 143 -6.75 29.18 18.00
CA GLU A 143 -5.65 29.92 17.38
C GLU A 143 -4.56 28.99 16.84
N GLY A 144 -4.22 27.94 17.59
CA GLY A 144 -3.29 26.92 17.14
C GLY A 144 -3.83 26.11 15.96
N CYS A 145 -5.14 25.82 15.91
CA CYS A 145 -5.76 25.15 14.77
C CYS A 145 -5.71 26.03 13.50
N CYS A 146 -6.00 27.33 13.61
CA CYS A 146 -5.82 28.29 12.51
C CYS A 146 -4.37 28.31 11.98
N ALA A 147 -3.39 28.41 12.89
CA ALA A 147 -1.98 28.44 12.52
C ALA A 147 -1.56 27.15 11.80
N LYS A 148 -2.01 25.99 12.28
CA LYS A 148 -1.75 24.70 11.64
C LYS A 148 -2.41 24.61 10.26
N PHE A 149 -3.64 25.08 10.11
CA PHE A 149 -4.35 25.07 8.83
C PHE A 149 -3.64 25.93 7.78
N ASN A 150 -3.11 27.09 8.16
CA ASN A 150 -2.29 27.92 7.28
C ASN A 150 -1.03 27.20 6.78
N VAL A 151 -0.41 26.38 7.63
CA VAL A 151 0.74 25.54 7.24
C VAL A 151 0.32 24.43 6.26
N VAL A 152 -0.88 23.85 6.43
CA VAL A 152 -1.45 22.88 5.49
C VAL A 152 -1.67 23.52 4.12
N LEU A 153 -2.35 24.67 4.05
CA LEU A 153 -2.57 25.40 2.79
C LEU A 153 -1.24 25.75 2.10
N SER A 154 -0.28 26.30 2.86
CA SER A 154 1.06 26.61 2.35
C SER A 154 1.77 25.38 1.77
N LYS A 155 1.56 24.20 2.35
CA LYS A 155 2.13 22.94 1.85
C LYS A 155 1.42 22.45 0.59
N LEU A 156 0.11 22.58 0.49
CA LEU A 156 -0.68 22.22 -0.69
C LEU A 156 -0.34 23.11 -1.90
N VAL A 157 -0.15 24.41 -1.67
CA VAL A 157 0.34 25.35 -2.68
C VAL A 157 1.72 24.92 -3.21
N LYS A 158 2.66 24.61 -2.31
CA LYS A 158 4.00 24.12 -2.70
C LYS A 158 3.97 22.83 -3.50
N CYS A 159 2.94 22.00 -3.31
CA CYS A 159 2.73 20.77 -4.05
C CYS A 159 1.87 20.96 -5.31
N SER A 160 1.56 22.20 -5.71
CA SER A 160 0.72 22.54 -6.85
C SER A 160 -0.67 21.89 -6.82
N ARG A 161 -1.18 21.61 -5.62
CA ARG A 161 -2.53 21.05 -5.40
C ARG A 161 -3.59 22.13 -5.21
N LEU A 162 -3.18 23.34 -4.85
CA LEU A 162 -4.06 24.46 -4.55
C LEU A 162 -3.47 25.76 -5.10
N ASN A 163 -4.32 26.64 -5.63
CA ASN A 163 -3.91 27.94 -6.13
C ASN A 163 -3.85 28.96 -4.99
N ILE A 164 -2.80 29.78 -4.95
CA ILE A 164 -2.60 30.81 -3.91
C ILE A 164 -3.82 31.72 -3.77
N ARG A 165 -4.52 32.01 -4.88
CA ARG A 165 -5.71 32.88 -4.90
C ARG A 165 -6.89 32.32 -4.10
N ASP A 166 -6.95 31.02 -3.91
CA ASP A 166 -8.05 30.35 -3.19
C ASP A 166 -7.76 30.23 -1.69
N CYS A 167 -6.54 30.52 -1.23
CA CYS A 167 -6.15 30.39 0.17
C CYS A 167 -6.91 31.34 1.11
N ASP A 168 -6.99 32.64 0.79
CA ASP A 168 -7.58 33.62 1.71
C ASP A 168 -9.08 33.37 1.95
N PRO A 169 -9.91 33.05 0.93
CA PRO A 169 -11.29 32.60 1.15
C PRO A 169 -11.40 31.36 2.04
N LEU A 170 -10.47 30.40 1.91
CA LEU A 170 -10.49 29.17 2.72
C LEU A 170 -10.13 29.44 4.18
N VAL A 171 -9.20 30.35 4.44
CA VAL A 171 -8.84 30.75 5.82
C VAL A 171 -10.03 31.43 6.51
N LEU A 172 -10.75 32.29 5.79
CA LEU A 172 -11.96 32.93 6.31
C LEU A 172 -13.05 31.88 6.62
N GLN A 173 -13.35 30.98 5.68
CA GLN A 173 -14.32 29.90 5.90
C GLN A 173 -13.92 28.98 7.05
N TYR A 174 -12.63 28.69 7.20
CA TYR A 174 -12.15 27.88 8.31
C TYR A 174 -12.32 28.61 9.65
N SER A 175 -12.07 29.92 9.72
CA SER A 175 -12.33 30.70 10.93
C SER A 175 -13.82 30.73 11.29
N GLU A 176 -14.70 30.92 10.31
CA GLU A 176 -16.16 30.85 10.49
C GLU A 176 -16.59 29.48 11.02
N PHE A 177 -16.04 28.41 10.47
CA PHE A 177 -16.27 27.04 10.94
C PHE A 177 -15.84 26.86 12.41
N LEU A 178 -14.66 27.35 12.80
CA LEU A 178 -14.20 27.26 14.18
C LEU A 178 -15.12 28.03 15.13
N ASP A 179 -15.63 29.19 14.72
CA ASP A 179 -16.59 29.95 15.50
C ASP A 179 -17.94 29.23 15.67
N LEU A 180 -18.42 28.55 14.63
CA LEU A 180 -19.62 27.71 14.71
C LEU A 180 -19.42 26.52 15.64
N ALA A 181 -18.27 25.84 15.55
CA ALA A 181 -17.93 24.70 16.40
C ALA A 181 -17.94 25.09 17.89
N ILE A 182 -17.40 26.25 18.24
CA ILE A 182 -17.29 26.72 19.63
C ILE A 182 -18.63 27.27 20.15
N LYS A 183 -19.41 27.96 19.31
CA LYS A 183 -20.63 28.66 19.75
C LYS A 183 -21.89 27.81 19.69
N ALA A 184 -22.03 26.95 18.68
CA ALA A 184 -23.27 26.21 18.43
C ALA A 184 -23.22 24.76 18.91
N GLU A 185 -22.05 24.10 18.81
CA GLU A 185 -21.97 22.64 18.95
C GLU A 185 -20.84 22.15 19.87
N LYS A 186 -20.42 22.98 20.83
CA LYS A 186 -19.28 22.68 21.71
C LYS A 186 -19.33 21.28 22.35
N SER A 187 -20.50 20.87 22.85
CA SER A 187 -20.69 19.55 23.47
C SER A 187 -20.49 18.40 22.47
N ALA A 188 -20.99 18.54 21.24
CA ALA A 188 -20.84 17.51 20.22
C ALA A 188 -19.38 17.34 19.75
N PHE A 189 -18.60 18.42 19.77
CA PHE A 189 -17.17 18.38 19.46
C PHE A 189 -16.33 17.80 20.61
N GLU A 190 -16.69 18.04 21.87
CA GLU A 190 -16.02 17.48 23.06
C GLU A 190 -16.34 15.99 23.28
N GLU A 191 -17.56 15.55 22.92
CA GLU A 191 -17.98 14.14 23.04
C GLU A 191 -17.45 13.26 21.90
N PHE A 192 -16.90 13.85 20.84
CA PHE A 192 -16.45 13.12 19.65
C PHE A 192 -15.34 12.12 19.99
N ASN A 193 -15.55 10.85 19.64
CA ASN A 193 -14.58 9.79 19.86
C ASN A 193 -14.16 9.14 18.54
N PHE A 194 -12.96 9.46 18.05
CA PHE A 194 -12.41 8.94 16.79
C PHE A 194 -12.25 7.40 16.74
N LYS A 195 -12.38 6.69 17.87
CA LYS A 195 -12.35 5.22 17.91
C LYS A 195 -13.70 4.58 17.55
N VAL A 196 -14.79 5.31 17.74
CA VAL A 196 -16.17 4.84 17.51
C VAL A 196 -16.78 5.58 16.33
N ASP A 197 -16.58 6.89 16.29
CA ASP A 197 -17.21 7.79 15.34
C ASP A 197 -16.33 8.06 14.11
N ARG A 198 -16.99 8.24 12.97
CA ARG A 198 -16.34 8.59 11.71
C ARG A 198 -16.22 10.10 11.55
N LEU A 199 -14.99 10.59 11.42
CA LEU A 199 -14.71 12.02 11.30
C LEU A 199 -15.32 12.64 10.04
N ASP A 200 -15.31 11.96 8.91
CA ASP A 200 -15.88 12.48 7.66
C ASP A 200 -17.39 12.67 7.74
N ILE A 201 -18.11 11.72 8.35
CA ILE A 201 -19.56 11.83 8.56
C ILE A 201 -19.87 12.99 9.52
N PHE A 202 -19.09 13.10 10.60
CA PHE A 202 -19.23 14.19 11.56
C PHE A 202 -19.01 15.55 10.88
N LEU A 203 -17.86 15.75 10.22
CA LEU A 203 -17.55 17.02 9.55
C LEU A 203 -18.50 17.33 8.39
N GLN A 204 -19.02 16.31 7.69
CA GLN A 204 -20.05 16.52 6.66
C GLN A 204 -21.33 17.10 7.26
N LYS A 205 -21.77 16.60 8.41
CA LYS A 205 -22.96 17.10 9.10
C LYS A 205 -22.78 18.57 9.50
N GLN A 206 -21.59 18.92 10.00
CA GLN A 206 -21.25 20.27 10.50
C GLN A 206 -21.00 21.29 9.39
N ILE A 207 -20.25 20.91 8.36
CA ILE A 207 -19.72 21.82 7.34
C ILE A 207 -20.47 21.67 6.02
N GLY A 208 -20.76 20.42 5.62
CA GLY A 208 -21.40 20.11 4.35
C GLY A 208 -22.84 20.61 4.24
N SER A 209 -23.51 20.84 5.37
CA SER A 209 -24.87 21.40 5.43
C SER A 209 -24.90 22.93 5.27
N VAL A 210 -23.74 23.60 5.36
CA VAL A 210 -23.64 25.07 5.35
C VAL A 210 -23.14 25.54 3.99
N SER A 211 -24.00 26.22 3.22
CA SER A 211 -23.69 26.65 1.84
C SER A 211 -22.50 27.61 1.75
N SER A 212 -22.25 28.42 2.79
CA SER A 212 -21.10 29.34 2.86
C SER A 212 -19.75 28.64 3.01
N LEU A 213 -19.73 27.38 3.49
CA LEU A 213 -18.51 26.60 3.75
C LEU A 213 -18.22 25.52 2.69
N SER A 214 -18.92 25.57 1.54
CA SER A 214 -18.81 24.55 0.48
C SER A 214 -17.39 24.36 -0.04
N LYS A 215 -16.66 25.45 -0.29
CA LYS A 215 -15.26 25.39 -0.77
C LYS A 215 -14.32 24.76 0.26
N LEU A 216 -14.49 25.09 1.54
CA LEU A 216 -13.77 24.45 2.63
C LEU A 216 -14.08 22.95 2.68
N TRP A 217 -15.36 22.57 2.55
CA TRP A 217 -15.76 21.17 2.55
C TRP A 217 -15.12 20.37 1.41
N ASP A 218 -15.03 20.93 0.19
CA ASP A 218 -14.38 20.26 -0.93
C ASP A 218 -12.89 20.00 -0.64
N LEU A 219 -12.19 20.99 -0.10
CA LEU A 219 -10.79 20.82 0.32
C LEU A 219 -10.64 19.79 1.45
N LEU A 220 -11.49 19.86 2.47
CA LEU A 220 -11.47 18.91 3.58
C LEU A 220 -11.76 17.49 3.09
N ARG A 221 -12.68 17.33 2.14
CA ARG A 221 -12.96 16.04 1.51
C ARG A 221 -11.73 15.50 0.82
N GLU A 222 -11.02 16.30 0.02
CA GLU A 222 -9.76 15.88 -0.60
C GLU A 222 -8.71 15.49 0.44
N LEU A 223 -8.57 16.28 1.51
CA LEU A 223 -7.65 15.98 2.61
C LEU A 223 -8.04 14.70 3.36
N LEU A 224 -9.33 14.43 3.53
CA LEU A 224 -9.85 13.22 4.17
C LEU A 224 -9.71 11.98 3.28
N ILE A 225 -9.77 12.14 1.96
CA ILE A 225 -9.47 11.07 1.01
C ILE A 225 -7.97 10.78 0.99
N LEU A 226 -7.13 11.81 0.96
CA LEU A 226 -5.68 11.67 1.10
C LEU A 226 -5.28 11.08 2.46
N SER A 227 -6.11 11.28 3.49
CA SER A 227 -5.86 10.80 4.85
C SER A 227 -6.28 9.37 5.09
N ASN A 228 -7.08 8.76 4.20
CA ASN A 228 -7.39 7.33 4.26
C ASN A 228 -6.07 6.55 4.13
N PRO A 229 -5.56 5.93 5.20
CA PRO A 229 -4.25 5.26 5.21
C PRO A 229 -4.26 3.93 4.45
N SER A 230 -5.25 3.69 3.59
CA SER A 230 -5.33 2.46 2.84
C SER A 230 -4.22 2.43 1.78
N GLN A 231 -3.23 1.56 2.03
CA GLN A 231 -2.46 0.78 1.03
C GLN A 231 -1.01 1.18 0.68
N ALA A 232 -0.14 1.59 1.62
CA ALA A 232 1.30 1.56 1.28
C ALA A 232 2.26 1.18 2.41
N THR A 233 2.09 1.71 3.62
CA THR A 233 3.12 1.57 4.67
C THR A 233 2.78 0.56 5.77
N VAL A 234 1.51 0.18 5.93
CA VAL A 234 1.06 -0.78 6.97
C VAL A 234 0.65 -2.14 6.36
N GLU A 235 0.95 -2.37 5.08
CA GLU A 235 0.50 -3.54 4.31
C GLU A 235 1.13 -4.88 4.76
N SER A 236 2.18 -4.84 5.56
CA SER A 236 2.90 -6.05 6.01
C SER A 236 2.45 -6.58 7.38
N PHE A 237 1.65 -5.82 8.15
CA PHE A 237 1.21 -6.18 9.51
C PHE A 237 -0.30 -6.04 9.74
N SER A 238 -1.08 -5.95 8.65
CA SER A 238 -2.54 -5.82 8.71
C SER A 238 -3.20 -7.03 9.36
N VAL A 239 -4.05 -6.79 10.37
CA VAL A 239 -5.03 -7.76 10.90
C VAL A 239 -6.32 -7.73 10.05
N ASN A 240 -6.41 -6.85 9.06
CA ASN A 240 -7.56 -6.75 8.17
C ASN A 240 -7.59 -7.95 7.21
N TRP A 241 -8.53 -8.87 7.47
CA TRP A 241 -8.75 -10.11 6.72
C TRP A 241 -8.87 -9.89 5.20
N GLN A 242 -9.57 -8.83 4.80
CA GLN A 242 -9.83 -8.53 3.38
C GLN A 242 -8.56 -8.16 2.60
N VAL A 243 -7.54 -7.62 3.27
CA VAL A 243 -6.26 -7.22 2.67
C VAL A 243 -5.24 -8.36 2.71
N MET A 244 -5.27 -9.19 3.76
CA MET A 244 -4.40 -10.38 3.87
C MET A 244 -4.59 -11.33 2.69
N ILE A 245 -5.83 -11.55 2.24
CA ILE A 245 -6.16 -12.42 1.11
C ILE A 245 -5.68 -11.84 -0.22
N LYS A 246 -5.77 -10.50 -0.41
CA LYS A 246 -5.39 -9.85 -1.67
C LYS A 246 -3.88 -9.68 -1.85
N ASN A 247 -3.14 -9.39 -0.77
CA ASN A 247 -1.71 -9.06 -0.86
C ASN A 247 -0.76 -10.21 -0.45
N SER A 248 -1.28 -11.32 0.10
CA SER A 248 -0.45 -12.49 0.42
C SER A 248 -0.60 -13.56 -0.67
N LYS A 249 0.53 -14.13 -1.11
CA LYS A 249 0.49 -15.37 -1.90
C LYS A 249 -0.12 -16.48 -1.05
N GLU A 250 -0.88 -17.37 -1.68
CA GLU A 250 -1.54 -18.52 -1.05
C GLU A 250 -0.60 -19.30 -0.13
N LYS A 251 0.63 -19.56 -0.57
CA LYS A 251 1.67 -20.25 0.22
C LYS A 251 1.93 -19.57 1.57
N THR A 252 1.94 -18.23 1.62
CA THR A 252 2.14 -17.46 2.86
C THR A 252 0.93 -17.56 3.78
N PHE A 253 -0.27 -17.57 3.20
CA PHE A 253 -1.51 -17.69 3.95
C PHE A 253 -1.63 -19.08 4.61
N VAL A 254 -1.42 -20.15 3.84
CA VAL A 254 -1.41 -21.53 4.35
C VAL A 254 -0.42 -21.69 5.50
N ALA A 255 0.81 -21.17 5.34
CA ALA A 255 1.82 -21.24 6.39
C ALA A 255 1.39 -20.52 7.68
N ARG A 256 0.73 -19.34 7.58
CA ARG A 256 0.20 -18.63 8.74
C ARG A 256 -0.91 -19.41 9.44
N CYS A 257 -1.84 -20.00 8.68
CA CYS A 257 -2.90 -20.85 9.24
C CYS A 257 -2.29 -22.04 9.98
N THR A 258 -1.35 -22.76 9.38
CA THR A 258 -0.67 -23.89 10.05
C THR A 258 -0.02 -23.48 11.37
N ILE A 259 0.64 -22.31 11.41
CA ILE A 259 1.25 -21.79 12.64
C ILE A 259 0.17 -21.44 13.68
N HIS A 260 -0.89 -20.77 13.26
CA HIS A 260 -1.99 -20.40 14.13
C HIS A 260 -2.69 -21.63 14.74
N ASP A 261 -3.05 -22.60 13.90
CA ASP A 261 -3.72 -23.83 14.28
C ASP A 261 -2.86 -24.64 15.26
N HIS A 262 -1.55 -24.71 14.98
CA HIS A 262 -0.61 -25.34 15.90
C HIS A 262 -0.61 -24.60 17.24
N ILE A 263 -0.41 -23.28 17.26
CA ILE A 263 -0.40 -22.48 18.50
C ILE A 263 -1.70 -22.67 19.30
N GLN A 264 -2.85 -22.72 18.62
CA GLN A 264 -4.14 -22.93 19.27
C GLN A 264 -4.26 -24.34 19.85
N SER A 265 -3.79 -25.37 19.14
CA SER A 265 -3.81 -26.76 19.61
C SER A 265 -2.99 -26.99 20.89
N ILE A 266 -1.90 -26.24 21.09
CA ILE A 266 -1.02 -26.38 22.25
C ILE A 266 -1.52 -25.56 23.46
N GLY A 267 -2.68 -24.88 23.37
CA GLY A 267 -3.19 -24.02 24.44
C GLY A 267 -2.58 -22.61 24.46
N GLY A 268 -1.94 -22.21 23.36
CA GLY A 268 -1.40 -20.87 23.15
C GLY A 268 0.12 -20.77 23.28
N LEU A 269 0.64 -19.57 22.99
CA LEU A 269 2.08 -19.25 22.91
C LEU A 269 2.89 -19.55 24.18
N VAL A 270 2.25 -19.73 25.33
CA VAL A 270 2.95 -19.95 26.61
C VAL A 270 3.44 -21.40 26.73
N GLN A 271 2.75 -22.35 26.10
CA GLN A 271 3.12 -23.77 26.09
C GLN A 271 4.01 -24.17 24.90
N LEU A 272 4.31 -23.23 23.99
CA LEU A 272 5.18 -23.50 22.85
C LEU A 272 6.61 -23.81 23.32
N VAL A 273 7.03 -25.07 23.13
CA VAL A 273 8.42 -25.50 23.35
C VAL A 273 9.19 -25.34 22.03
N VAL A 274 10.30 -24.60 22.07
CA VAL A 274 11.17 -24.40 20.91
C VAL A 274 12.24 -25.47 20.89
N TYR A 275 12.11 -26.43 19.98
CA TYR A 275 13.04 -27.55 19.81
C TYR A 275 14.25 -27.16 18.94
N LYS A 276 15.32 -27.96 19.01
CA LYS A 276 16.55 -27.74 18.22
C LYS A 276 16.30 -27.77 16.71
N GLU A 277 15.41 -28.64 16.25
CA GLU A 277 15.03 -28.72 14.83
C GLU A 277 14.43 -27.41 14.33
N LEU A 278 13.58 -26.75 15.14
CA LEU A 278 12.98 -25.47 14.80
C LEU A 278 14.04 -24.38 14.60
N HIS A 279 15.11 -24.41 15.42
CA HIS A 279 16.25 -23.51 15.26
C HIS A 279 17.03 -23.76 13.96
N VAL A 280 17.26 -25.03 13.60
CA VAL A 280 17.92 -25.40 12.34
C VAL A 280 17.08 -24.98 11.13
N VAL A 281 15.76 -25.18 11.19
CA VAL A 281 14.84 -24.75 10.14
C VAL A 281 14.82 -23.23 10.00
N ALA A 282 14.79 -22.50 11.13
CA ALA A 282 14.78 -21.04 11.14
C ALA A 282 16.09 -20.44 10.61
N SER A 283 17.25 -21.03 10.93
CA SER A 283 18.55 -20.53 10.45
C SER A 283 18.69 -20.67 8.93
N ALA A 284 18.08 -21.69 8.33
CA ALA A 284 18.03 -21.88 6.88
C ALA A 284 17.03 -20.96 6.15
N GLY A 285 16.27 -20.13 6.87
CA GLY A 285 15.19 -19.31 6.29
C GLY A 285 15.65 -18.37 5.17
N ARG A 286 16.81 -17.72 5.34
CA ARG A 286 17.37 -16.81 4.31
C ARG A 286 17.75 -17.55 3.03
N GLN A 287 18.30 -18.75 3.15
CA GLN A 287 18.68 -19.58 2.00
C GLN A 287 17.44 -20.01 1.22
N ARG A 288 16.39 -20.47 1.91
CA ARG A 288 15.12 -20.84 1.28
C ARG A 288 14.45 -19.67 0.58
N TYR A 289 14.46 -18.49 1.20
CA TYR A 289 13.92 -17.28 0.57
C TYR A 289 14.70 -16.90 -0.69
N SER A 290 16.03 -17.01 -0.66
CA SER A 290 16.88 -16.72 -1.82
C SER A 290 16.62 -17.71 -2.97
N ALA A 291 16.49 -19.01 -2.66
CA ALA A 291 16.14 -20.03 -3.64
C ALA A 291 14.77 -19.78 -4.27
N TYR A 292 13.78 -19.39 -3.45
CA TYR A 292 12.45 -19.01 -3.93
C TYR A 292 12.48 -17.81 -4.90
N LEU A 293 13.29 -16.79 -4.63
CA LEU A 293 13.44 -15.65 -5.52
C LEU A 293 14.05 -16.04 -6.87
N GLU A 294 15.02 -16.95 -6.90
CA GLU A 294 15.60 -17.45 -8.13
C GLU A 294 14.61 -18.30 -8.94
N GLU A 295 13.79 -19.11 -8.27
CA GLU A 295 12.71 -19.87 -8.91
C GLU A 295 11.67 -18.94 -9.55
N GLN A 296 11.25 -17.88 -8.84
CA GLN A 296 10.33 -16.87 -9.38
C GLN A 296 10.90 -16.14 -10.61
N LYS A 297 12.19 -15.85 -10.64
CA LYS A 297 12.83 -15.26 -11.83
C LYS A 297 12.79 -16.21 -13.03
N LYS A 298 13.07 -17.50 -12.81
CA LYS A 298 13.00 -18.53 -13.86
C LYS A 298 11.58 -18.69 -14.41
N GLU A 299 10.58 -18.75 -13.53
CA GLU A 299 9.16 -18.80 -13.91
C GLU A 299 8.75 -17.60 -14.77
N GLN A 300 9.18 -16.38 -14.41
CA GLN A 300 8.89 -15.18 -15.19
C GLN A 300 9.56 -15.19 -16.57
N GLN A 301 10.81 -15.63 -16.65
CA GLN A 301 11.54 -15.76 -17.92
C GLN A 301 10.87 -16.79 -18.84
N GLN A 302 10.48 -17.95 -18.30
CA GLN A 302 9.76 -18.97 -19.04
C GLN A 302 8.38 -18.49 -19.49
N ALA A 303 7.63 -17.81 -18.63
CA ALA A 303 6.33 -17.23 -18.98
C ALA A 303 6.44 -16.19 -20.11
N PHE A 304 7.49 -15.36 -20.09
CA PHE A 304 7.76 -14.38 -21.15
C PHE A 304 8.10 -15.06 -22.49
N GLN A 305 8.94 -16.09 -22.46
CA GLN A 305 9.24 -16.88 -23.67
C GLN A 305 8.00 -17.59 -24.21
N ASN A 306 7.18 -18.18 -23.33
CA ASN A 306 5.93 -18.84 -23.72
C ASN A 306 4.91 -17.85 -24.31
N ARG A 307 4.81 -16.63 -23.77
CA ARG A 307 3.97 -15.57 -24.36
C ARG A 307 4.44 -15.17 -25.75
N LYS A 308 5.75 -14.98 -25.94
CA LYS A 308 6.32 -14.69 -27.27
C LYS A 308 6.00 -15.79 -28.27
N ARG A 309 6.18 -17.05 -27.88
CA ARG A 309 5.84 -18.21 -28.72
C ARG A 309 4.36 -18.26 -29.06
N LYS A 310 3.48 -17.98 -28.09
CA LYS A 310 2.03 -17.94 -28.29
C LYS A 310 1.62 -16.88 -29.32
N ILE A 311 2.16 -15.66 -29.22
CA ILE A 311 1.87 -14.57 -30.17
C ILE A 311 2.28 -14.97 -31.60
N VAL A 312 3.49 -15.51 -31.76
CA VAL A 312 3.99 -15.95 -33.08
C VAL A 312 3.12 -17.08 -33.65
N PHE A 313 2.61 -17.98 -32.80
CA PHE A 313 1.72 -19.06 -33.23
C PHE A 313 0.34 -18.55 -33.65
N GLU A 314 -0.23 -17.58 -32.92
CA GLU A 314 -1.50 -16.93 -33.26
C GLU A 314 -1.38 -16.14 -34.57
N GLU A 315 -0.32 -15.34 -34.76
CA GLU A 315 -0.04 -14.63 -36.01
C GLU A 315 0.06 -15.59 -37.20
N LYS A 316 0.79 -16.71 -37.02
CA LYS A 316 0.92 -17.73 -38.07
C LYS A 316 -0.43 -18.33 -38.45
N ALA A 317 -1.28 -18.65 -37.48
CA ALA A 317 -2.61 -19.20 -37.73
C ALA A 317 -3.51 -18.21 -38.51
N GLU A 318 -3.47 -16.92 -38.18
CA GLU A 318 -4.21 -15.89 -38.93
C GLU A 318 -3.75 -15.77 -40.39
N PHE A 319 -2.43 -15.80 -40.63
CA PHE A 319 -1.90 -15.74 -41.99
C PHE A 319 -2.23 -17.00 -42.81
N GLU A 320 -2.19 -18.19 -42.19
CA GLU A 320 -2.63 -19.43 -42.83
C GLU A 320 -4.13 -19.41 -43.20
N GLU A 321 -4.98 -18.80 -42.36
CA GLU A 321 -6.39 -18.63 -42.67
C GLU A 321 -6.62 -17.64 -43.81
N LYS A 322 -5.91 -16.50 -43.81
CA LYS A 322 -5.95 -15.52 -44.92
C LYS A 322 -5.47 -16.14 -46.24
N GLU A 323 -4.45 -16.98 -46.19
CA GLU A 323 -3.97 -17.72 -47.36
C GLU A 323 -5.07 -18.64 -47.93
N LYS A 324 -5.72 -19.43 -47.07
CA LYS A 324 -6.82 -20.32 -47.48
C LYS A 324 -7.99 -19.56 -48.08
N ARG A 325 -8.40 -18.44 -47.47
CA ARG A 325 -9.50 -17.59 -47.97
C ARG A 325 -9.16 -17.02 -49.36
N LEU A 326 -7.99 -16.40 -49.51
CA LEU A 326 -7.57 -15.84 -50.80
C LEU A 326 -7.41 -16.91 -51.89
N ALA A 327 -6.92 -18.10 -51.55
CA ALA A 327 -6.83 -19.21 -52.48
C ALA A 327 -8.23 -19.63 -52.99
N SER A 328 -9.21 -19.73 -52.09
CA SER A 328 -10.60 -20.06 -52.45
C SER A 328 -11.24 -18.97 -53.33
N GLU A 329 -11.00 -17.69 -53.03
CA GLU A 329 -11.52 -16.56 -53.82
C GLU A 329 -10.89 -16.49 -55.22
N ILE A 330 -9.59 -16.79 -55.35
CA ILE A 330 -8.92 -16.86 -56.66
C ILE A 330 -9.52 -17.99 -57.48
N SER A 331 -9.72 -19.17 -56.88
CA SER A 331 -10.33 -20.31 -57.56
C SER A 331 -11.76 -20.00 -58.05
N ALA A 332 -12.58 -19.35 -57.22
CA ALA A 332 -13.94 -18.95 -57.60
C ALA A 332 -13.92 -17.93 -58.76
N LEU A 333 -13.06 -16.91 -58.68
CA LEU A 333 -12.92 -15.92 -59.75
C LEU A 333 -12.40 -16.53 -61.06
N GLN A 334 -11.53 -17.54 -61.00
CA GLN A 334 -11.06 -18.25 -62.19
C GLN A 334 -12.21 -19.05 -62.84
N LEU A 335 -13.04 -19.73 -62.05
CA LEU A 335 -14.23 -20.42 -62.56
C LEU A 335 -15.23 -19.45 -63.21
N ASP A 336 -15.46 -18.28 -62.61
CA ASP A 336 -16.33 -17.23 -63.17
C ASP A 336 -15.75 -16.62 -64.46
N VAL A 337 -14.42 -16.46 -64.53
CA VAL A 337 -13.74 -16.00 -65.74
C VAL A 337 -13.93 -17.00 -66.89
N ASP A 338 -13.78 -18.30 -66.59
CA ASP A 338 -13.89 -19.38 -67.57
C ASP A 338 -15.32 -19.59 -68.05
N SER A 339 -16.32 -19.46 -67.16
CA SER A 339 -17.74 -19.52 -67.54
C SER A 339 -18.17 -18.34 -68.41
N LEU A 340 -17.77 -17.12 -68.04
CA LEU A 340 -18.07 -15.91 -68.82
C LEU A 340 -17.34 -15.87 -70.17
N ALA A 341 -16.15 -16.47 -70.26
CA ALA A 341 -15.44 -16.62 -71.53
C ALA A 341 -16.20 -17.56 -72.48
N LYS A 342 -16.64 -18.73 -71.99
CA LYS A 342 -17.46 -19.67 -72.77
C LYS A 342 -18.78 -19.06 -73.22
N GLU A 343 -19.49 -18.37 -72.33
CA GLU A 343 -20.75 -17.70 -72.68
C GLU A 343 -20.56 -16.54 -73.68
N ALA A 344 -19.42 -15.87 -73.66
CA ALA A 344 -19.08 -14.83 -74.62
C ALA A 344 -18.83 -15.39 -76.03
N GLU A 345 -18.15 -16.55 -76.11
CA GLU A 345 -17.89 -17.28 -77.35
C GLU A 345 -19.19 -17.82 -77.97
N GLU A 346 -20.09 -18.38 -77.16
CA GLU A 346 -21.37 -18.92 -77.63
C GLU A 346 -22.35 -17.83 -78.10
N LYS A 347 -22.41 -16.69 -77.40
CA LYS A 347 -23.41 -15.63 -77.65
C LYS A 347 -22.89 -14.45 -78.48
N SER A 348 -21.60 -14.45 -78.88
CA SER A 348 -20.92 -13.35 -79.59
C SER A 348 -21.11 -11.96 -78.94
N LYS A 349 -21.15 -11.90 -77.60
CA LYS A 349 -21.37 -10.65 -76.85
C LYS A 349 -20.06 -10.09 -76.31
N LEU A 350 -19.54 -9.05 -76.97
CA LEU A 350 -18.30 -8.35 -76.59
C LEU A 350 -18.33 -7.81 -75.14
N VAL A 351 -19.51 -7.48 -74.62
CA VAL A 351 -19.70 -6.99 -73.23
C VAL A 351 -19.28 -8.04 -72.19
N LEU A 352 -19.48 -9.34 -72.47
CA LEU A 352 -19.10 -10.43 -71.56
C LEU A 352 -17.58 -10.63 -71.53
N VAL A 353 -16.89 -10.37 -72.66
CA VAL A 353 -15.42 -10.38 -72.75
C VAL A 353 -14.83 -9.28 -71.88
N THR A 354 -15.41 -8.07 -71.88
CA THR A 354 -14.96 -6.97 -71.03
C THR A 354 -15.13 -7.30 -69.54
N LYS A 355 -16.23 -7.96 -69.16
CA LYS A 355 -16.46 -8.44 -67.78
C LYS A 355 -15.48 -9.54 -67.37
N SER A 356 -15.24 -10.52 -68.23
CA SER A 356 -14.26 -11.60 -68.00
C SER A 356 -12.84 -11.03 -67.83
N ASN A 357 -12.43 -10.06 -68.66
CA ASN A 357 -11.12 -9.41 -68.53
C ASN A 357 -10.98 -8.58 -67.24
N ALA A 358 -12.07 -7.93 -66.77
CA ALA A 358 -12.08 -7.24 -65.49
C ALA A 358 -11.88 -8.22 -64.30
N LEU A 359 -12.56 -9.36 -64.32
CA LEU A 359 -12.41 -10.41 -63.30
C LEU A 359 -11.01 -11.06 -63.35
N ARG A 360 -10.44 -11.26 -64.54
CA ARG A 360 -9.06 -11.75 -64.71
C ARG A 360 -8.04 -10.76 -64.12
N LYS A 361 -8.26 -9.46 -64.26
CA LYS A 361 -7.42 -8.42 -63.62
C LYS A 361 -7.56 -8.47 -62.09
N ALA A 362 -8.77 -8.69 -61.57
CA ALA A 362 -9.02 -8.85 -60.14
C ALA A 362 -8.35 -10.11 -59.56
N ALA A 363 -8.45 -11.25 -60.25
CA ALA A 363 -7.80 -12.51 -59.88
C ALA A 363 -6.26 -12.35 -59.82
N LYS A 364 -5.65 -11.74 -60.85
CA LYS A 364 -4.20 -11.43 -60.85
C LYS A 364 -3.80 -10.49 -59.70
N GLY A 365 -4.68 -9.56 -59.30
CA GLY A 365 -4.49 -8.72 -58.11
C GLY A 365 -4.43 -9.54 -56.82
N LYS A 366 -5.37 -10.47 -56.64
CA LYS A 366 -5.41 -11.37 -55.48
C LYS A 366 -4.27 -12.38 -55.47
N GLU A 367 -3.81 -12.89 -56.62
CA GLU A 367 -2.62 -13.75 -56.72
C GLU A 367 -1.35 -13.04 -56.23
N ARG A 368 -1.19 -11.74 -56.52
CA ARG A 368 -0.07 -10.94 -55.99
C ARG A 368 -0.17 -10.77 -54.47
N ALA A 369 -1.37 -10.58 -53.94
CA ALA A 369 -1.60 -10.52 -52.49
C ALA A 369 -1.29 -11.86 -51.80
N LEU A 370 -1.69 -12.98 -52.42
CA LEU A 370 -1.40 -14.33 -51.92
C LEU A 370 0.10 -14.64 -51.91
N LYS A 371 0.86 -14.20 -52.93
CA LYS A 371 2.33 -14.31 -52.93
C LYS A 371 2.96 -13.55 -51.76
N LYS A 372 2.51 -12.32 -51.48
CA LYS A 372 2.98 -11.54 -50.33
C LYS A 372 2.74 -12.24 -48.99
N ILE A 373 1.55 -12.80 -48.80
CA ILE A 373 1.21 -13.55 -47.58
C ILE A 373 2.06 -14.82 -47.43
N LYS A 374 2.35 -15.53 -48.52
CA LYS A 374 3.26 -16.68 -48.51
C LYS A 374 4.70 -16.30 -48.13
N ASP A 375 5.17 -15.15 -48.60
CA ASP A 375 6.49 -14.64 -48.24
C ASP A 375 6.54 -14.23 -46.76
N GLU A 376 5.48 -13.58 -46.25
CA GLU A 376 5.32 -13.24 -44.82
C GLU A 376 5.26 -14.49 -43.93
N LEU A 377 4.55 -15.54 -44.34
CA LEU A 377 4.52 -16.84 -43.65
C LEU A 377 5.89 -17.52 -43.60
N ARG A 378 6.70 -17.41 -44.67
CA ARG A 378 8.07 -17.95 -44.69
C ARG A 378 8.99 -17.20 -43.72
N GLU A 379 8.86 -15.87 -43.65
CA GLU A 379 9.62 -15.06 -42.70
C GLU A 379 9.20 -15.31 -41.25
N LEU A 380 7.90 -15.51 -41.00
CA LEU A 380 7.40 -15.93 -39.68
C LEU A 380 7.87 -17.34 -39.30
N ALA A 381 7.95 -18.27 -40.25
CA ALA A 381 8.49 -19.61 -40.01
C ALA A 381 9.97 -19.56 -39.60
N LYS A 382 10.78 -18.73 -40.25
CA LYS A 382 12.19 -18.50 -39.85
C LYS A 382 12.32 -17.91 -38.45
N LYS A 383 11.48 -16.91 -38.12
CA LYS A 383 11.44 -16.32 -36.76
C LYS A 383 11.04 -17.35 -35.70
N SER A 384 10.09 -18.23 -36.01
CA SER A 384 9.67 -19.30 -35.09
C SER A 384 10.75 -20.36 -34.83
N ALA A 385 11.61 -20.65 -35.81
CA ALA A 385 12.73 -21.58 -35.65
C ALA A 385 13.91 -21.00 -34.83
N SER A 386 13.92 -19.69 -34.61
CA SER A 386 14.95 -18.96 -33.85
C SER A 386 14.57 -18.66 -32.39
N LEU A 387 13.36 -19.03 -31.97
CA LEU A 387 12.77 -18.83 -30.63
C LEU A 387 12.66 -20.16 -29.88
#